data_AF-A0A4S3M9Y6-F1
#
_entry.id   AF-A0A4S3M9Y6-F1
#
_cell.length_a   1.000
_cell.length_b   1.000
_cell.length_c   1.000
_cell.angle_alpha   90.00
_cell.angle_beta   90.00
_cell.angle_gamma   90.00
#
_symmetry.space_group_name_H-M   'P 1'
#
loop_
_entity.id
_entity.type
_entity.pdbx_description
1 polymer ?
#
loop_
_entity_poly.entity_id
_entity_poly.type
_entity_poly.pdbx_seq_one_letter_code
_entity_poly.pdbx_strand_id
1 'polypeptide(L)'
;MLFKLCLSSVGALVATGAMALDFASAPGWSFECEVAVVEREGYFPPRKTGAFRLLWPRESGSARLIGQSGTGYDLREMPGYSTPTAHGVAHFYALPQTAAFGVNGDVLRARMVSVRSDGFIALTEHMIEYGDMRAASAEGTCKIAPLKAEDL
;
A
#
# COMPACT_ATOMS: atom_id res chain seq x y z
N MET A 1 -62.60 0.02 13.88
CA MET A 1 -61.38 0.85 13.69
C MET A 1 -60.44 0.61 14.84
N LEU A 2 -59.30 -0.05 14.61
CA LEU A 2 -58.15 -0.10 15.52
C LEU A 2 -56.90 -0.26 14.65
N PHE A 3 -56.11 0.80 14.54
CA PHE A 3 -54.82 0.82 13.86
C PHE A 3 -53.75 0.24 14.79
N LYS A 4 -53.10 -0.85 14.37
CA LYS A 4 -51.91 -1.41 15.02
C LYS A 4 -50.68 -0.94 14.24
N LEU A 5 -50.00 0.08 14.76
CA LEU A 5 -48.66 0.50 14.33
C LEU A 5 -47.64 -0.50 14.90
N CYS A 6 -47.05 -1.32 14.04
CA CYS A 6 -45.81 -2.03 14.35
C CYS A 6 -44.65 -1.27 13.67
N LEU A 7 -44.07 -0.32 14.41
CA LEU A 7 -42.71 0.14 14.14
C LEU A 7 -41.77 -1.01 14.50
N SER A 8 -41.28 -1.73 13.50
CA SER A 8 -40.12 -2.62 13.65
C SER A 8 -38.91 -1.93 13.04
N SER A 9 -38.39 -0.99 13.81
CA SER A 9 -37.02 -0.50 13.70
C SER A 9 -36.06 -1.62 14.10
N VAL A 10 -35.49 -2.31 13.12
CA VAL A 10 -34.20 -2.98 13.27
C VAL A 10 -33.34 -2.55 12.10
N GLY A 11 -32.73 -1.37 12.24
CA GLY A 11 -31.55 -1.05 11.47
C GLY A 11 -30.46 -2.03 11.88
N ALA A 12 -30.17 -3.00 11.01
CA ALA A 12 -28.96 -3.78 11.12
C ALA A 12 -27.80 -2.85 10.75
N LEU A 13 -27.23 -2.19 11.75
CA LEU A 13 -25.94 -1.54 11.65
C LEU A 13 -24.93 -2.67 11.45
N VAL A 14 -24.59 -2.98 10.20
CA VAL A 14 -23.44 -3.83 9.89
C VAL A 14 -22.20 -2.99 10.19
N ALA A 15 -21.85 -2.90 11.48
CA ALA A 15 -20.52 -2.50 11.89
C ALA A 15 -19.59 -3.67 11.58
N THR A 16 -19.14 -3.79 10.33
CA THR A 16 -17.87 -4.49 10.06
C THR A 16 -16.74 -3.60 10.60
N GLY A 17 -16.65 -3.49 11.92
CA GLY A 17 -15.44 -3.03 12.58
C GLY A 17 -14.40 -4.11 12.37
N ALA A 18 -13.75 -4.10 11.20
CA ALA A 18 -12.53 -4.87 11.00
C ALA A 18 -11.58 -4.39 12.09
N MET A 19 -11.35 -5.22 13.11
CA MET A 19 -10.38 -4.92 14.15
C MET A 19 -9.06 -4.64 13.43
N ALA A 20 -8.50 -3.46 13.68
CA ALA A 20 -7.19 -3.12 13.17
C ALA A 20 -6.21 -4.23 13.57
N LEU A 21 -5.58 -4.86 12.59
CA LEU A 21 -4.50 -5.78 12.84
C LEU A 21 -3.35 -5.03 13.52
N ASP A 22 -2.87 -5.57 14.64
CA ASP A 22 -1.64 -5.11 15.25
C ASP A 22 -0.45 -5.73 14.51
N PHE A 23 0.22 -4.96 13.66
CA PHE A 23 1.41 -5.47 12.98
C PHE A 23 2.53 -5.89 13.94
N ALA A 24 2.49 -5.45 15.20
CA ALA A 24 3.44 -5.90 16.21
C ALA A 24 3.27 -7.38 16.62
N SER A 25 2.10 -7.98 16.37
CA SER A 25 1.71 -9.28 16.91
C SER A 25 2.32 -10.49 16.18
N ALA A 26 3.05 -10.28 15.09
CA ALA A 26 3.64 -11.35 14.27
C ALA A 26 5.09 -11.00 13.87
N PRO A 27 5.93 -12.00 13.56
CA PRO A 27 7.31 -11.79 13.10
C PRO A 27 7.38 -11.19 11.69
N GLY A 28 6.29 -11.23 10.92
CA GLY A 28 6.21 -10.61 9.61
C GLY A 28 4.83 -10.76 8.97
N TRP A 29 4.59 -10.01 7.90
CA TRP A 29 3.33 -9.96 7.19
C TRP A 29 3.48 -10.13 5.68
N SER A 30 2.51 -10.80 5.07
CA SER A 30 2.27 -10.88 3.63
C SER A 30 1.06 -10.01 3.28
N PHE A 31 1.21 -9.19 2.24
CA PHE A 31 0.15 -8.35 1.70
C PHE A 31 -0.07 -8.71 0.24
N GLU A 32 -1.23 -9.28 -0.07
CA GLU A 32 -1.65 -9.54 -1.45
C GLU A 32 -2.57 -8.41 -1.90
N CYS A 33 -2.04 -7.51 -2.72
CA CYS A 33 -2.65 -6.22 -3.00
C CYS A 33 -3.12 -6.13 -4.45
N GLU A 34 -4.29 -5.54 -4.64
CA GLU A 34 -4.82 -5.11 -5.93
C GLU A 34 -4.96 -3.59 -5.90
N VAL A 35 -4.32 -2.90 -6.83
CA VAL A 35 -4.35 -1.44 -6.92
C VAL A 35 -4.99 -0.95 -8.20
N ALA A 36 -5.81 0.09 -8.05
CA ALA A 36 -6.34 0.89 -9.13
C ALA A 36 -5.66 2.27 -9.12
N VAL A 37 -5.35 2.79 -10.31
CA VAL A 37 -4.76 4.12 -10.43
C VAL A 37 -5.81 5.17 -10.08
N VAL A 38 -5.45 6.08 -9.19
CA VAL A 38 -6.26 7.28 -8.88
C VAL A 38 -5.47 8.46 -9.43
N GLU A 39 -5.72 8.83 -10.69
CA GLU A 39 -5.05 9.99 -11.28
C GLU A 39 -5.50 11.26 -10.56
N ARG A 40 -4.55 11.99 -9.97
CA ARG A 40 -4.71 13.39 -9.55
C ARG A 40 -3.68 14.23 -10.30
N GLU A 41 -4.11 14.77 -11.44
CA GLU A 41 -3.48 15.77 -12.33
C GLU A 41 -2.05 15.49 -12.86
N GLY A 42 -1.91 15.51 -14.20
CA GLY A 42 -0.60 15.67 -14.89
C GLY A 42 -0.11 14.46 -15.71
N TYR A 43 -0.73 14.27 -16.88
CA TYR A 43 -0.41 13.37 -18.01
C TYR A 43 0.92 12.55 -18.02
N PHE A 44 0.81 11.21 -17.97
CA PHE A 44 1.59 10.20 -18.72
C PHE A 44 0.84 8.83 -18.67
N PRO A 45 1.02 7.87 -19.61
CA PRO A 45 0.03 6.82 -19.88
C PRO A 45 -0.23 5.94 -18.65
N PRO A 46 -1.47 5.44 -18.51
CA PRO A 46 -1.88 4.70 -17.33
C PRO A 46 -0.92 3.54 -17.07
N ARG A 47 -0.15 3.62 -15.98
CA ARG A 47 0.57 2.45 -15.51
C ARG A 47 -0.45 1.47 -14.97
N LYS A 48 -0.27 0.21 -15.36
CA LYS A 48 -1.24 -0.87 -15.18
C LYS A 48 -1.65 -0.98 -13.72
N THR A 49 -2.96 -0.86 -13.49
CA THR A 49 -3.69 -1.66 -12.50
C THR A 49 -3.02 -3.03 -12.39
N GLY A 50 -2.71 -3.46 -11.19
CA GLY A 50 -1.92 -4.67 -11.03
C GLY A 50 -2.07 -5.29 -9.66
N ALA A 51 -2.12 -6.61 -9.65
CA ALA A 51 -1.93 -7.37 -8.44
C ALA A 51 -0.44 -7.53 -8.15
N PHE A 52 -0.05 -7.38 -6.89
CA PHE A 52 1.29 -7.71 -6.42
C PHE A 52 1.23 -8.27 -5.00
N ARG A 53 2.29 -8.98 -4.61
CA ARG A 53 2.44 -9.48 -3.25
C ARG A 53 3.65 -8.80 -2.60
N LEU A 54 3.48 -8.28 -1.39
CA LEU A 54 4.54 -7.70 -0.58
C LEU A 54 4.80 -8.61 0.62
N LEU A 55 6.06 -9.01 0.82
CA LEU A 55 6.48 -9.77 1.99
C LEU A 55 7.31 -8.86 2.89
N TRP A 56 6.96 -8.77 4.17
CA TRP A 56 7.63 -7.91 5.14
C TRP A 56 8.00 -8.71 6.41
N PRO A 57 9.21 -9.28 6.46
CA PRO A 57 9.81 -9.75 7.71
C PRO A 57 10.12 -8.54 8.60
N ARG A 58 9.55 -8.47 9.81
CA ARG A 58 9.71 -7.30 10.68
C ARG A 58 11.11 -7.16 11.25
N GLU A 59 11.78 -8.28 11.51
CA GLU A 59 13.14 -8.26 12.09
C GLU A 59 14.16 -7.58 11.17
N SER A 60 14.00 -7.68 9.85
CA SER A 60 14.92 -7.07 8.88
C SER A 60 14.56 -5.64 8.51
N GLY A 61 13.32 -5.20 8.78
CA GLY A 61 12.77 -3.94 8.29
C GLY A 61 12.76 -3.82 6.76
N SER A 62 13.03 -4.91 6.04
CA SER A 62 13.08 -4.94 4.58
C SER A 62 11.82 -5.62 4.06
N ALA A 63 11.28 -5.14 2.95
CA ALA A 63 10.12 -5.71 2.30
C ALA A 63 10.42 -6.02 0.84
N ARG A 64 9.83 -7.12 0.34
CA ARG A 64 10.08 -7.65 -0.99
C ARG A 64 8.78 -7.70 -1.79
N LEU A 65 8.79 -7.10 -2.98
CA LEU A 65 7.71 -7.20 -3.95
C LEU A 65 7.85 -8.45 -4.82
N ILE A 66 6.75 -9.18 -5.00
CA ILE A 66 6.61 -10.35 -5.87
C ILE A 66 5.53 -10.06 -6.92
N GLY A 67 5.79 -10.43 -8.17
CA GLY A 67 4.78 -10.42 -9.25
C GLY A 67 4.81 -9.20 -10.18
N GLN A 68 5.57 -8.15 -9.89
CA GLN A 68 5.85 -7.11 -10.89
C GLN A 68 7.10 -7.48 -11.71
N SER A 69 6.88 -7.77 -13.00
CA SER A 69 7.97 -8.03 -13.94
C SER A 69 8.88 -6.80 -14.07
N GLY A 70 10.16 -6.94 -13.73
CA GLY A 70 11.22 -6.08 -14.25
C GLY A 70 11.95 -5.17 -13.27
N THR A 71 11.58 -5.07 -11.99
CA THR A 71 12.37 -4.30 -11.01
C THR A 71 12.08 -4.80 -9.59
N GLY A 72 12.98 -5.65 -9.07
CA GLY A 72 13.02 -5.95 -7.64
C GLY A 72 13.48 -4.70 -6.91
N TYR A 73 12.54 -3.91 -6.41
CA TYR A 73 12.86 -2.83 -5.48
C TYR A 73 13.00 -3.43 -4.09
N ASP A 74 14.16 -3.24 -3.47
CA ASP A 74 14.30 -3.44 -2.04
C ASP A 74 13.55 -2.31 -1.34
N LEU A 75 12.37 -2.64 -0.84
CA LEU A 75 11.60 -1.72 -0.02
C LEU A 75 12.13 -1.80 1.40
N ARG A 76 12.25 -0.65 2.05
CA ARG A 76 12.60 -0.56 3.47
C ARG A 76 11.46 0.05 4.23
N GLU A 77 11.20 -0.45 5.42
CA GLU A 77 10.23 0.13 6.33
C GLU A 77 10.69 1.54 6.76
N MET A 78 9.77 2.50 6.75
CA MET A 78 9.97 3.79 7.40
C MET A 78 9.48 3.72 8.84
N PRO A 79 10.36 3.71 9.85
CA PRO A 79 9.94 3.70 11.24
C PRO A 79 9.25 5.02 11.62
N GLY A 80 8.24 4.93 12.50
CA GLY A 80 7.66 6.10 13.18
C GLY A 80 6.50 6.81 12.48
N TYR A 81 6.05 6.35 11.32
CA TYR A 81 4.89 6.91 10.62
C TYR A 81 3.59 6.18 11.02
N SER A 82 3.24 6.17 12.31
CA SER A 82 1.88 5.80 12.72
C SER A 82 1.00 7.05 12.63
N THR A 83 0.02 7.05 11.72
CA THR A 83 -1.04 8.08 11.83
C THR A 83 -1.78 7.87 13.16
N PRO A 84 -2.28 8.92 13.82
CA PRO A 84 -2.95 8.84 15.12
C PRO A 84 -4.34 8.16 15.09
N THR A 85 -4.60 7.34 14.08
CA THR A 85 -5.86 6.60 13.93
C THR A 85 -5.76 5.24 14.64
N ALA A 86 -6.89 4.65 14.98
CA ALA A 86 -6.96 3.33 15.63
C ALA A 86 -6.40 2.17 14.78
N HIS A 87 -5.89 2.46 13.58
CA HIS A 87 -5.39 1.50 12.62
C HIS A 87 -3.86 1.61 12.51
N GLY A 88 -3.15 0.50 12.74
CA GLY A 88 -1.72 0.41 12.41
C GLY A 88 -1.49 0.63 10.91
N VAL A 89 -0.39 1.30 10.55
CA VAL A 89 0.02 1.53 9.15
C VAL A 89 1.49 1.14 9.01
N ALA A 90 1.79 0.33 8.00
CA ALA A 90 3.14 -0.04 7.61
C ALA A 90 3.53 0.76 6.37
N HIS A 91 4.61 1.53 6.48
CA HIS A 91 5.12 2.38 5.40
C HIS A 91 6.43 1.83 4.88
N PHE A 92 6.56 1.77 3.56
CA PHE A 92 7.73 1.27 2.88
C PHE A 92 8.19 2.25 1.82
N TYR A 93 9.50 2.41 1.67
CA TYR A 93 10.10 3.22 0.62
C TYR A 93 11.10 2.41 -0.20
N ALA A 94 11.14 2.65 -1.50
CA ALA A 94 12.27 2.25 -2.32
C ALA A 94 13.23 3.44 -2.37
N LEU A 95 14.49 3.23 -1.98
CA LEU A 95 15.54 4.22 -2.24
C LEU A 95 15.62 4.49 -3.75
N PRO A 96 15.94 5.73 -4.15
CA PRO A 96 16.10 6.05 -5.56
C PRO A 96 17.19 5.17 -6.16
N GLN A 97 16.80 4.33 -7.11
CA GLN A 97 17.76 3.65 -7.96
C GLN A 97 18.35 4.72 -8.89
N THR A 98 19.57 5.17 -8.59
CA THR A 98 20.38 5.88 -9.57
C THR A 98 20.71 4.90 -10.69
N ALA A 99 19.94 4.94 -11.80
CA ALA A 99 20.45 4.38 -13.04
C ALA A 99 21.71 5.16 -13.42
N ALA A 100 22.79 4.46 -13.75
CA ALA A 100 24.11 5.08 -13.93
C ALA A 100 24.08 6.19 -15.02
N PHE A 101 24.53 7.38 -14.58
CA PHE A 101 24.91 8.60 -15.28
C PHE A 101 24.85 8.63 -16.82
N GLY A 102 24.02 9.55 -17.33
CA GLY A 102 24.18 10.16 -18.65
C GLY A 102 23.33 11.44 -18.77
N VAL A 103 23.94 12.56 -19.19
CA VAL A 103 23.39 13.94 -19.21
C VAL A 103 22.12 14.14 -20.09
N ASN A 104 21.49 13.07 -20.58
CA ASN A 104 20.40 13.13 -21.57
C ASN A 104 19.14 12.28 -21.24
N GLY A 105 18.94 11.77 -20.02
CA GLY A 105 17.77 10.93 -19.76
C GLY A 105 17.54 10.47 -18.32
N ASP A 106 18.06 11.20 -17.33
CA ASP A 106 17.99 10.76 -15.94
C ASP A 106 16.56 10.86 -15.40
N VAL A 107 15.97 9.72 -15.04
CA VAL A 107 14.72 9.65 -14.27
C VAL A 107 15.07 9.24 -12.85
N LEU A 108 15.06 10.18 -11.91
CA LEU A 108 15.11 9.86 -10.49
C LEU A 108 13.73 9.38 -10.06
N ARG A 109 13.61 8.18 -9.49
CA ARG A 109 12.33 7.64 -8.99
C ARG A 109 12.41 7.34 -7.51
N ALA A 110 11.46 7.83 -6.73
CA ALA A 110 11.23 7.40 -5.36
C ALA A 110 9.84 6.79 -5.26
N ARG A 111 9.70 5.66 -4.57
CA ARG A 111 8.41 5.00 -4.36
C ARG A 111 8.11 4.90 -2.88
N MET A 112 6.86 5.11 -2.52
CA MET A 112 6.32 4.88 -1.20
C MET A 112 5.11 3.96 -1.32
N VAL A 113 5.05 2.95 -0.45
CA VAL A 113 3.92 2.03 -0.30
C VAL A 113 3.45 2.10 1.14
N SER A 114 2.17 2.31 1.35
CA SER A 114 1.58 2.40 2.68
C SER A 114 0.44 1.41 2.78
N VAL A 115 0.51 0.48 3.74
CA VAL A 115 -0.54 -0.53 3.98
C VAL A 115 -1.12 -0.32 5.36
N ARG A 116 -2.42 -0.03 5.43
CA ARG A 116 -3.15 0.08 6.68
C ARG A 116 -3.63 -1.30 7.10
N SER A 117 -3.72 -1.50 8.40
CA SER A 117 -4.10 -2.76 9.07
C SER A 117 -5.53 -3.26 8.76
N ASP A 118 -6.37 -2.44 8.14
CA ASP A 118 -7.68 -2.82 7.61
C ASP A 118 -7.63 -3.27 6.14
N GLY A 119 -6.45 -3.32 5.53
CA GLY A 119 -6.25 -3.73 4.15
C GLY A 119 -6.21 -2.58 3.15
N PHE A 120 -6.41 -1.31 3.54
CA PHE A 120 -6.24 -0.22 2.58
C PHE A 120 -4.77 -0.07 2.17
N ILE A 121 -4.51 0.16 0.88
CA ILE A 121 -3.17 0.46 0.36
C ILE A 121 -3.15 1.73 -0.46
N ALA A 122 -2.10 2.54 -0.25
CA ALA A 122 -1.73 3.65 -1.10
C ALA A 122 -0.30 3.47 -1.60
N LEU A 123 -0.09 3.68 -2.89
CA LEU A 123 1.20 3.68 -3.55
C LEU A 123 1.42 5.05 -4.18
N THR A 124 2.57 5.66 -3.90
CA THR A 124 2.97 6.95 -4.46
C THR A 124 4.35 6.82 -5.10
N GLU A 125 4.48 7.22 -6.35
CA GLU A 125 5.75 7.30 -7.06
C GLU A 125 6.03 8.76 -7.40
N HIS A 126 7.16 9.29 -6.91
CA HIS A 126 7.71 10.57 -7.33
C HIS A 126 8.79 10.33 -8.36
N MET A 127 8.77 11.12 -9.45
CA MET A 127 9.76 11.06 -10.51
C MET A 127 10.30 12.46 -10.81
N ILE A 128 11.60 12.58 -11.08
CA ILE A 128 12.18 13.78 -11.70
C ILE A 128 12.67 13.35 -13.08
N GLU A 129 12.08 13.91 -14.13
CA GLU A 129 12.40 13.58 -15.52
C GLU A 129 12.65 14.88 -16.28
N TYR A 130 13.83 15.04 -16.88
CA TYR A 130 14.26 16.25 -17.60
C TYR A 130 14.16 17.57 -16.79
N GLY A 131 14.25 17.49 -15.46
CA GLY A 131 14.13 18.65 -14.56
C GLY A 131 12.72 18.93 -14.05
N ASP A 132 11.70 18.24 -14.56
CA ASP A 132 10.32 18.34 -14.07
C ASP A 132 10.06 17.30 -12.98
N MET A 133 9.50 17.75 -11.85
CA MET A 133 9.01 16.87 -10.79
C MET A 133 7.59 16.40 -11.11
N ARG A 134 7.35 15.09 -10.99
CA ARG A 134 6.08 14.42 -11.26
C ARG A 134 5.73 13.47 -10.11
N ALA A 135 4.43 13.24 -9.91
CA ALA A 135 3.95 12.28 -8.93
C ALA A 135 2.79 11.47 -9.51
N ALA A 136 2.74 10.19 -9.19
CA ALA A 136 1.61 9.31 -9.50
C ALA A 136 1.17 8.59 -8.23
N SER A 137 -0.14 8.49 -8.05
CA SER A 137 -0.75 7.77 -6.91
C SER A 137 -1.69 6.67 -7.40
N ALA A 138 -1.66 5.55 -6.69
CA ALA A 138 -2.58 4.45 -6.87
C ALA A 138 -3.06 4.00 -5.50
N GLU A 139 -4.32 3.57 -5.42
CA GLU A 139 -4.95 3.12 -4.18
C GLU A 139 -5.64 1.79 -4.42
N GLY A 140 -5.88 1.03 -3.36
CA GLY A 140 -6.56 -0.24 -3.49
C GLY A 140 -6.71 -0.98 -2.18
N THR A 141 -6.76 -2.31 -2.30
CA THR A 141 -6.99 -3.20 -1.15
C THR A 141 -5.99 -4.34 -1.13
N CYS A 142 -5.60 -4.75 0.07
CA CYS A 142 -4.76 -5.90 0.33
C CYS A 142 -5.47 -6.92 1.21
N LYS A 143 -5.26 -8.20 0.92
CA LYS A 143 -5.43 -9.28 1.90
C LYS A 143 -4.17 -9.37 2.73
N ILE A 144 -4.34 -9.34 4.05
CA ILE A 144 -3.24 -9.35 5.02
C ILE A 144 -3.21 -10.70 5.71
N ALA A 145 -2.03 -11.33 5.75
CA ALA A 145 -1.79 -12.57 6.48
C ALA A 145 -0.41 -12.53 7.14
N PRO A 146 -0.20 -13.23 8.28
CA PRO A 146 1.14 -13.47 8.79
C PRO A 146 2.01 -14.17 7.74
N LEU A 147 3.32 -13.88 7.72
CA LEU A 147 4.25 -14.64 6.87
C LEU A 147 4.23 -16.12 7.25
N LYS A 148 4.31 -16.97 6.23
CA LYS A 148 4.51 -18.41 6.41
C LYS A 148 6.01 -18.72 6.42
N ALA A 149 6.39 -19.87 6.98
CA ALA A 149 7.78 -20.32 6.99
C ALA A 149 8.39 -20.43 5.58
N GLU A 150 7.56 -20.72 4.57
CA GLU A 150 7.96 -20.78 3.15
C GLU A 150 8.21 -19.41 2.49
N ASP A 151 7.82 -18.31 3.15
CA ASP A 151 8.01 -16.94 2.66
C ASP A 151 9.32 -16.30 3.16
N LEU A 152 9.99 -16.93 4.15
CA LEU A 152 11.25 -16.52 4.78
C LEU A 152 12.46 -17.14 4.05
#